data_AF-A0A7L3Y0U9-F1
#
_entry.id   AF-A0A7L3Y0U9-F1
#
_cell.length_a   1.000
_cell.length_b   1.000
_cell.length_c   1.000
_cell.angle_alpha   90.00
_cell.angle_beta   90.00
_cell.angle_gamma   90.00
#
_symmetry.space_group_name_H-M   'P 1'
#
loop_
_entity.id
_entity.type
_entity.pdbx_description
1 polymer ?
#
loop_
_entity_poly.entity_id
_entity_poly.type
_entity_poly.pdbx_seq_one_letter_code
_entity_poly.pdbx_strand_id
1 'polypeptide(L)'
;SRRAPRLPAGCAAPYGSMAAPGAAAAAAALVQYVVLRGDLGRPPRSWPLGAVVAQGCHAALAAAHAHRQHPDTRAYLELGGAMRTVVLEAPDEAALTALAETLKQHSIDHEVWTEQPENVATCLALRPYPKDQVHQHLKKFKLLK
;
A
#
# COMPACT_ATOMS: atom_id res chain seq x y z
N SER A 1 45.42 4.21 -37.54
CA SER A 1 44.71 5.46 -37.91
C SER A 1 43.27 5.04 -38.20
N ARG A 2 42.21 5.39 -37.47
CA ARG A 2 41.86 6.63 -36.77
C ARG A 2 41.01 6.34 -35.52
N ARG A 3 40.98 7.32 -34.63
CA ARG A 3 40.46 7.37 -33.25
C ARG A 3 38.93 7.28 -33.17
N ALA A 4 38.45 6.82 -32.01
CA ALA A 4 37.08 7.00 -31.53
C ALA A 4 36.67 8.49 -31.48
N PRO A 5 35.39 8.83 -31.70
CA PRO A 5 34.91 10.19 -31.47
C PRO A 5 34.72 10.46 -29.97
N ARG A 6 35.27 11.60 -29.53
CA ARG A 6 35.14 12.16 -28.19
C ARG A 6 33.72 12.69 -27.97
N LEU A 7 33.20 12.48 -26.75
CA LEU A 7 32.03 13.18 -26.21
C LEU A 7 32.31 14.70 -26.13
N PRO A 8 31.33 15.57 -26.42
CA PRO A 8 31.40 16.96 -26.00
C PRO A 8 31.01 17.10 -24.52
N ALA A 9 31.90 17.71 -23.75
CA ALA A 9 31.57 18.31 -22.47
C ALA A 9 30.73 19.58 -22.72
N GLY A 10 29.58 19.69 -22.05
CA GLY A 10 28.68 20.84 -22.17
C GLY A 10 27.99 21.16 -20.85
N CYS A 11 28.50 22.22 -20.21
CA CYS A 11 27.87 23.18 -19.30
C CYS A 11 26.79 22.72 -18.29
N ALA A 12 27.10 22.96 -17.01
CA ALA A 12 26.17 22.88 -15.89
C ALA A 12 25.01 23.88 -16.01
N ALA A 13 23.82 23.44 -15.58
CA ALA A 13 22.74 24.32 -15.15
C ALA A 13 22.42 24.01 -13.67
N PRO A 14 22.58 24.95 -12.74
CA PRO A 14 22.18 24.75 -11.36
C PRO A 14 20.70 25.14 -11.23
N TYR A 15 19.79 24.22 -11.57
CA TYR A 15 18.44 24.36 -11.05
C TYR A 15 18.42 23.70 -9.68
N GLY A 16 18.72 24.54 -8.68
CA GLY A 16 18.48 24.21 -7.29
C GLY A 16 17.04 23.73 -7.14
N SER A 17 16.91 22.48 -6.70
CA SER A 17 15.65 21.93 -6.23
C SER A 17 15.20 22.77 -5.04
N MET A 18 14.36 23.77 -5.29
CA MET A 18 13.55 24.35 -4.22
C MET A 18 12.48 23.32 -3.89
N ALA A 19 12.84 22.36 -3.03
CA ALA A 19 11.86 21.57 -2.31
C ALA A 19 10.96 22.54 -1.55
N ALA A 20 9.70 22.62 -1.98
CA ALA A 20 8.70 23.42 -1.29
C ALA A 20 8.64 22.98 0.18
N PRO A 21 8.53 23.91 1.15
CA PRO A 21 8.58 23.60 2.58
C PRO A 21 7.45 22.67 3.08
N GLY A 22 6.51 22.25 2.22
CA GLY A 22 5.46 21.28 2.52
C GLY A 22 5.85 19.80 2.33
N ALA A 23 6.90 19.49 1.56
CA ALA A 23 7.27 18.09 1.27
C ALA A 23 7.95 17.39 2.47
N ALA A 24 8.71 18.14 3.27
CA ALA A 24 9.40 17.60 4.43
C ALA A 24 8.47 17.33 5.63
N ALA A 25 7.34 18.06 5.72
CA ALA A 25 6.30 17.82 6.72
C ALA A 25 5.32 16.70 6.32
N ALA A 26 5.16 16.44 5.01
CA ALA A 26 4.31 15.37 4.47
C ALA A 26 4.89 13.95 4.65
N ALA A 27 6.17 13.82 4.99
CA ALA A 27 6.79 12.57 5.44
C ALA A 27 6.32 12.12 6.84
N ALA A 28 5.23 12.71 7.35
CA ALA A 28 4.48 12.24 8.50
C ALA A 28 4.13 10.74 8.34
N ALA A 29 4.95 9.88 8.94
CA ALA A 29 4.79 8.43 9.08
C ALA A 29 3.88 7.77 8.02
N LEU A 30 4.29 7.84 6.75
CA LEU A 30 3.61 7.12 5.67
C LEU A 30 3.52 5.64 6.05
N VAL A 31 2.35 5.06 5.84
CA VAL A 31 2.05 3.68 6.21
C VAL A 31 1.16 3.06 5.15
N GLN A 32 1.43 1.81 4.82
CA GLN A 32 0.48 0.98 4.08
C GLN A 32 -0.31 0.14 5.06
N TYR A 33 -1.63 0.24 5.04
CA TYR A 33 -2.49 -0.67 5.79
C TYR A 33 -2.98 -1.80 4.89
N VAL A 34 -2.86 -3.02 5.40
CA VAL A 34 -3.38 -4.25 4.80
C VAL A 34 -4.35 -4.85 5.80
N VAL A 35 -5.58 -5.11 5.39
CA VAL A 35 -6.62 -5.72 6.22
C VAL A 35 -6.94 -7.08 5.65
N LEU A 36 -6.51 -8.12 6.35
CA LEU A 36 -6.65 -9.51 5.94
C LEU A 36 -7.76 -10.16 6.73
N ARG A 37 -8.52 -11.03 6.07
CA ARG A 37 -9.51 -11.86 6.74
C ARG A 37 -8.86 -12.91 7.62
N GLY A 38 -9.12 -12.84 8.92
CA GLY A 38 -8.62 -13.82 9.88
C GLY A 38 -9.36 -15.15 9.83
N ASP A 39 -10.61 -15.17 9.35
CA ASP A 39 -11.41 -16.39 9.22
C ASP A 39 -10.95 -17.33 8.10
N LEU A 40 -10.02 -16.92 7.24
CA LEU A 40 -9.46 -17.78 6.19
C LEU A 40 -8.67 -18.94 6.79
N GLY A 41 -7.81 -18.67 7.79
CA GLY A 41 -6.96 -19.68 8.43
C GLY A 41 -7.69 -20.55 9.46
N ARG A 42 -8.96 -20.26 9.76
CA ARG A 42 -9.76 -20.95 10.77
C ARG A 42 -10.82 -21.85 10.13
N PRO A 43 -11.30 -22.89 10.83
CA PRO A 43 -12.45 -23.65 10.37
C PRO A 43 -13.66 -22.73 10.10
N PRO A 44 -14.45 -22.99 9.05
CA PRO A 44 -14.37 -24.17 8.18
C PRO A 44 -13.39 -24.04 7.00
N ARG A 45 -12.79 -22.87 6.77
CA ARG A 45 -11.95 -22.62 5.58
C ARG A 45 -10.57 -23.27 5.70
N SER A 46 -9.92 -23.12 6.85
CA SER A 46 -8.65 -23.78 7.18
C SER A 46 -7.55 -23.59 6.13
N TRP A 47 -7.44 -22.39 5.55
CA TRP A 47 -6.42 -22.09 4.56
C TRP A 47 -5.00 -22.25 5.15
N PRO A 48 -4.05 -22.82 4.41
CA PRO A 48 -2.65 -22.85 4.82
C PRO A 48 -2.12 -21.43 5.05
N LEU A 49 -1.26 -21.25 6.05
CA LEU A 49 -0.68 -19.93 6.37
C LEU A 49 -0.04 -19.26 5.15
N GLY A 50 0.68 -20.02 4.33
CA GLY A 50 1.29 -19.50 3.11
C GLY A 50 0.27 -18.91 2.11
N ALA A 51 -0.91 -19.54 1.98
CA ALA A 51 -1.98 -19.02 1.12
C ALA A 51 -2.54 -17.71 1.69
N VAL A 52 -2.77 -17.63 3.00
CA VAL A 52 -3.23 -16.42 3.70
C VAL A 52 -2.22 -15.28 3.54
N VAL A 53 -0.93 -15.55 3.73
CA VAL A 53 0.15 -14.58 3.52
C VAL A 53 0.18 -14.06 2.08
N ALA A 54 0.01 -14.95 1.09
CA ALA A 54 -0.01 -14.54 -0.31
C ALA A 54 -1.11 -13.52 -0.61
N GLN A 55 -2.30 -13.67 -0.02
CA GLN A 55 -3.40 -12.70 -0.19
C GLN A 55 -3.00 -11.29 0.27
N GLY A 56 -2.33 -11.19 1.42
CA GLY A 56 -1.81 -9.91 1.93
C GLY A 56 -0.77 -9.29 0.99
N CYS A 57 0.15 -10.10 0.45
CA CYS A 57 1.14 -9.66 -0.52
C CYS A 57 0.48 -9.15 -1.81
N HIS A 58 -0.48 -9.89 -2.36
CA HIS A 58 -1.18 -9.51 -3.58
C HIS A 58 -1.96 -8.21 -3.41
N ALA A 59 -2.73 -8.07 -2.33
CA ALA A 59 -3.46 -6.84 -2.04
C ALA A 59 -2.53 -5.63 -1.90
N ALA A 60 -1.44 -5.77 -1.12
CA ALA A 60 -0.47 -4.69 -0.91
C ALA A 60 0.19 -4.24 -2.23
N LEU A 61 0.60 -5.21 -3.07
CA LEU A 61 1.20 -4.93 -4.37
C LEU A 61 0.18 -4.33 -5.35
N ALA A 62 -1.06 -4.82 -5.37
CA ALA A 62 -2.13 -4.27 -6.20
C ALA A 62 -2.37 -2.80 -5.88
N ALA A 63 -2.54 -2.45 -4.60
CA ALA A 63 -2.74 -1.08 -4.16
C ALA A 63 -1.54 -0.16 -4.49
N ALA A 64 -0.32 -0.65 -4.27
CA ALA A 64 0.88 0.10 -4.63
C ALA A 64 0.99 0.30 -6.14
N HIS A 65 0.65 -0.71 -6.94
CA HIS A 65 0.71 -0.64 -8.41
C HIS A 65 -0.35 0.27 -9.01
N ALA A 66 -1.60 0.15 -8.55
CA ALA A 66 -2.73 0.96 -9.00
C ALA A 66 -2.47 2.46 -8.75
N HIS A 67 -1.87 2.78 -7.60
CA HIS A 67 -1.58 4.15 -7.19
C HIS A 67 -0.08 4.52 -7.28
N ARG A 68 0.70 3.84 -8.13
CA ARG A 68 2.16 4.02 -8.24
C ARG A 68 2.62 5.43 -8.59
N GLN A 69 1.74 6.22 -9.21
CA GLN A 69 2.02 7.61 -9.59
C GLN A 69 1.64 8.62 -8.50
N HIS A 70 0.90 8.20 -7.47
CA HIS A 70 0.50 9.09 -6.38
C HIS A 70 1.73 9.55 -5.59
N PRO A 71 1.85 10.84 -5.20
CA PRO A 71 3.00 11.36 -4.47
C PRO A 71 3.32 10.57 -3.20
N ASP A 72 2.32 10.28 -2.35
CA ASP A 72 2.52 9.47 -1.13
C ASP A 72 3.03 8.05 -1.43
N THR A 73 2.52 7.40 -2.49
CA THR A 73 2.97 6.06 -2.87
C THR A 73 4.43 6.09 -3.33
N ARG A 74 4.81 7.09 -4.12
CA ARG A 74 6.20 7.25 -4.57
C ARG A 74 7.14 7.52 -3.40
N ALA A 75 6.78 8.46 -2.54
CA ALA A 75 7.54 8.79 -1.34
C ALA A 75 7.67 7.58 -0.39
N TYR A 76 6.60 6.78 -0.24
CA TYR A 76 6.63 5.53 0.51
C TYR A 76 7.61 4.52 -0.09
N LEU A 77 7.57 4.31 -1.42
CA LEU A 77 8.47 3.37 -2.09
C LEU A 77 9.94 3.83 -2.05
N GLU A 78 10.20 5.14 -2.03
CA GLU A 78 11.54 5.72 -1.85
C GLU A 78 12.14 5.43 -0.46
N LEU A 79 11.32 5.09 0.55
CA LEU A 79 11.81 4.67 1.87
C LEU A 79 12.52 3.31 1.85
N GLY A 80 12.30 2.48 0.82
CA GLY A 80 12.93 1.17 0.69
C GLY A 80 12.71 0.29 1.93
N GLY A 81 13.80 -0.14 2.58
CA GLY A 81 13.74 -0.98 3.79
C GLY A 81 13.10 -0.33 5.02
N ALA A 82 12.87 0.99 4.99
CA ALA A 82 12.18 1.72 6.06
C ALA A 82 10.66 1.84 5.84
N MET A 83 10.12 1.26 4.75
CA MET A 83 8.68 1.16 4.53
C MET A 83 7.98 0.49 5.71
N ARG A 84 6.80 1.00 6.06
CA ARG A 84 5.98 0.45 7.14
C ARG A 84 4.65 -0.05 6.59
N THR A 85 4.47 -1.36 6.65
CA THR A 85 3.17 -2.00 6.44
C THR A 85 2.58 -2.43 7.78
N VAL A 86 1.31 -2.08 8.02
CA VAL A 86 0.54 -2.55 9.18
C VAL A 86 -0.52 -3.53 8.71
N VAL A 87 -0.45 -4.75 9.22
CA VAL A 87 -1.42 -5.80 8.91
C VAL A 87 -2.46 -5.89 10.02
N LEU A 88 -3.72 -5.69 9.65
CA LEU A 88 -4.88 -5.75 10.53
C LEU A 88 -5.75 -6.95 10.17
N GLU A 89 -6.49 -7.45 11.16
CA GLU A 89 -7.43 -8.54 11.00
C GLU A 89 -8.86 -8.02 10.84
N ALA A 90 -9.51 -8.32 9.71
CA ALA A 90 -10.96 -8.34 9.61
C ALA A 90 -11.47 -9.70 10.10
N PRO A 91 -12.51 -9.75 10.96
CA PRO A 91 -13.02 -11.01 11.48
C PRO A 91 -13.58 -11.93 10.38
N ASP A 92 -14.21 -11.36 9.35
CA ASP A 92 -14.86 -12.07 8.26
C ASP A 92 -14.99 -11.19 6.99
N GLU A 93 -15.62 -11.75 5.95
CA GLU A 93 -15.89 -11.07 4.68
C GLU A 93 -16.81 -9.87 4.83
N ALA A 94 -17.85 -9.98 5.66
CA ALA A 94 -18.82 -8.90 5.84
C ALA A 94 -18.14 -7.67 6.44
N ALA A 95 -17.26 -7.86 7.43
CA ALA A 95 -16.47 -6.78 8.01
C ALA A 95 -15.47 -6.17 7.01
N LEU A 96 -14.88 -6.99 6.13
CA LEU A 96 -13.99 -6.51 5.07
C LEU A 96 -14.74 -5.66 4.04
N THR A 97 -15.91 -6.13 3.57
CA THR A 97 -16.77 -5.41 2.62
C THR A 97 -17.30 -4.12 3.22
N ALA A 98 -17.75 -4.13 4.48
CA ALA A 98 -18.18 -2.91 5.16
C ALA A 98 -17.05 -1.87 5.30
N LEU A 99 -15.81 -2.33 5.48
CA LEU A 99 -14.65 -1.44 5.43
C LEU A 99 -14.46 -0.85 4.03
N ALA A 100 -14.50 -1.66 2.97
CA ALA A 100 -14.38 -1.18 1.60
C ALA A 100 -15.44 -0.11 1.27
N GLU A 101 -16.68 -0.33 1.67
CA GLU A 101 -17.77 0.65 1.50
C GLU A 101 -17.49 1.95 2.26
N THR A 102 -17.05 1.86 3.52
CA THR A 102 -16.67 3.02 4.33
C THR A 102 -15.55 3.81 3.65
N LEU A 103 -14.48 3.13 3.21
CA LEU A 103 -13.35 3.79 2.54
C LEU A 103 -13.78 4.47 1.24
N LYS A 104 -14.65 3.82 0.45
CA LYS A 104 -15.23 4.38 -0.76
C LYS A 104 -16.06 5.65 -0.48
N GLN A 105 -16.90 5.63 0.55
CA GLN A 105 -17.71 6.79 0.97
C GLN A 105 -16.85 7.99 1.38
N HIS A 106 -15.67 7.73 1.96
CA HIS A 106 -14.72 8.74 2.39
C HIS A 106 -13.64 9.07 1.32
N SER A 107 -13.78 8.55 0.10
CA SER A 107 -12.81 8.75 -1.00
C SER A 107 -11.38 8.35 -0.62
N ILE A 108 -11.24 7.27 0.13
CA ILE A 108 -9.95 6.66 0.45
C ILE A 108 -9.65 5.57 -0.56
N ASP A 109 -8.56 5.77 -1.30
CA ASP A 109 -8.04 4.85 -2.31
C ASP A 109 -7.63 3.51 -1.67
N HIS A 110 -8.22 2.42 -2.16
CA HIS A 110 -7.97 1.07 -1.69
C HIS A 110 -8.25 0.05 -2.78
N GLU A 111 -7.61 -1.11 -2.66
CA GLU A 111 -7.83 -2.27 -3.51
C GLU A 111 -8.38 -3.42 -2.67
N VAL A 112 -9.44 -4.05 -3.16
CA VAL A 112 -9.97 -5.30 -2.60
C VAL A 112 -9.40 -6.44 -3.42
N TRP A 113 -8.64 -7.32 -2.77
CA TRP A 113 -8.16 -8.54 -3.38
C TRP A 113 -9.18 -9.66 -3.22
N THR A 114 -9.52 -10.26 -4.35
CA THR A 114 -10.55 -11.28 -4.47
C THR A 114 -9.92 -12.54 -5.05
N GLU A 115 -10.03 -13.65 -4.34
CA GLU A 115 -9.49 -14.94 -4.77
C GLU A 115 -10.41 -15.57 -5.83
N GLN A 116 -9.81 -16.13 -6.87
CA GLN A 116 -10.47 -16.88 -7.93
C GLN A 116 -10.21 -18.39 -7.77
N PRO A 117 -11.12 -19.27 -8.24
CA PRO A 117 -12.35 -19.00 -9.00
C PRO A 117 -13.60 -18.66 -8.16
N GLU A 118 -13.55 -18.77 -6.83
CA GLU A 118 -14.72 -18.62 -5.96
C GLU A 118 -15.21 -17.16 -5.83
N ASN A 119 -14.42 -16.20 -6.31
CA ASN A 119 -14.70 -14.76 -6.30
C ASN A 119 -15.00 -14.22 -4.89
N VAL A 120 -14.16 -14.62 -3.93
CA VAL A 120 -14.31 -14.29 -2.51
C VAL A 120 -13.31 -13.20 -2.12
N ALA A 121 -13.79 -12.12 -1.50
CA ALA A 121 -12.90 -11.05 -1.01
C ALA A 121 -12.07 -11.56 0.17
N THR A 122 -10.74 -11.61 0.02
CA THR A 122 -9.83 -12.20 1.03
C THR A 122 -9.05 -11.15 1.80
N CYS A 123 -8.71 -10.04 1.14
CA CYS A 123 -7.86 -9.00 1.69
C CYS A 123 -8.22 -7.65 1.10
N LEU A 124 -7.91 -6.58 1.82
CA LEU A 124 -8.01 -5.20 1.35
C LEU A 124 -6.70 -4.50 1.67
N ALA A 125 -6.18 -3.67 0.76
CA ALA A 125 -5.04 -2.81 1.06
C ALA A 125 -5.33 -1.38 0.63
N LEU A 126 -4.95 -0.42 1.47
CA LEU A 126 -4.92 0.98 1.04
C LEU A 126 -3.63 1.20 0.23
N ARG A 127 -3.63 2.22 -0.63
CA ARG A 127 -2.33 2.79 -1.03
C ARG A 127 -1.60 3.33 0.20
N PRO A 128 -0.30 3.64 0.11
CA PRO A 128 0.37 4.38 1.18
C PRO A 128 -0.32 5.73 1.46
N TYR A 129 -0.52 6.02 2.74
CA TYR A 129 -1.13 7.26 3.23
C TYR A 129 -0.36 7.79 4.44
N PRO A 130 -0.41 9.11 4.72
CA PRO A 130 -0.10 9.64 6.04
C PRO A 130 -1.03 9.01 7.07
N LYS A 131 -0.45 8.46 8.14
CA LYS A 131 -1.20 7.65 9.12
C LYS A 131 -2.46 8.36 9.65
N ASP A 132 -2.36 9.65 9.95
CA ASP A 132 -3.43 10.41 10.59
C ASP A 132 -4.66 10.63 9.69
N GLN A 133 -4.51 10.51 8.37
CA GLN A 133 -5.63 10.63 7.43
C GLN A 133 -6.54 9.39 7.43
N VAL A 134 -5.97 8.21 7.65
CA VAL A 134 -6.68 6.93 7.45
C VAL A 134 -6.91 6.15 8.74
N HIS A 135 -6.13 6.42 9.80
CA HIS A 135 -6.16 5.63 11.03
C HIS A 135 -7.55 5.59 11.69
N GLN A 136 -8.34 6.66 11.59
CA GLN A 136 -9.69 6.72 12.17
C GLN A 136 -10.66 5.66 11.62
N HIS A 137 -10.48 5.24 10.36
CA HIS A 137 -11.32 4.22 9.70
C HIS A 137 -10.89 2.80 10.09
N LEU A 138 -9.64 2.64 10.54
CA LEU A 138 -8.98 1.36 10.75
C LEU A 138 -8.81 0.98 12.23
N LYS A 139 -8.92 1.94 13.16
CA LYS A 139 -8.69 1.74 14.60
C LYS A 139 -9.57 0.67 15.27
N LYS A 140 -10.70 0.30 14.65
CA LYS A 140 -11.59 -0.76 15.15
C LYS A 140 -11.05 -2.17 14.90
N PHE A 141 -10.16 -2.32 13.92
CA PHE A 141 -9.52 -3.59 13.60
C PHE A 141 -8.26 -3.79 14.46
N LYS A 142 -7.97 -5.03 14.82
CA LYS A 142 -6.81 -5.40 15.65
C LYS A 142 -5.65 -5.78 14.73
N LEU A 143 -4.42 -5.73 15.25
CA LEU A 143 -3.27 -6.32 14.55
C LEU A 143 -3.53 -7.82 14.34
N LEU A 144 -3.27 -8.30 13.13
CA LEU A 144 -3.30 -9.73 12.81
C LEU A 144 -2.22 -10.44 13.63
N LYS A 145 -2.59 -11.55 14.29
CA LYS A 145 -1.70 -12.36 15.13
C LYS A 145 -1.27 -13.65 14.44
#